data_AF-A0A938ERP8-F1
#
_entry.id   AF-A0A938ERP8-F1
#
_cell.length_a   1.000
_cell.length_b   1.000
_cell.length_c   1.000
_cell.angle_alpha   90.00
_cell.angle_beta   90.00
_cell.angle_gamma   90.00
#
_symmetry.space_group_name_H-M   'P 1'
#
loop_
_entity.id
_entity.type
_entity.pdbx_description
1 polymer ?
#
loop_
_entity_poly.entity_id
_entity_poly.type
_entity_poly.pdbx_seq_one_letter_code
_entity_poly.pdbx_strand_id
1 'polypeptide(L)'
;MKNRRFYLVGIAIALVIAGFLSFYASSSPDGLEKVAIDLGFIDSAKESAVADSALADYGVAGLDNERLSVGIAGVIGVIATGLVMVLLIRLIGKKRN
;
A
#
# COMPACT_ATOMS: atom_id res chain seq x y z
N MET A 1 0.35 -19.88 -22.71
CA MET A 1 -0.52 -20.14 -21.52
C MET A 1 0.24 -20.43 -20.22
N LYS A 2 1.52 -20.86 -20.25
CA LYS A 2 2.30 -21.21 -19.04
C LYS A 2 2.47 -20.06 -18.03
N ASN A 3 2.53 -18.82 -18.51
CA ASN A 3 2.80 -17.63 -17.68
C ASN A 3 1.54 -17.09 -16.98
N ARG A 4 0.33 -17.41 -17.49
CA ARG A 4 -0.92 -16.91 -16.89
C ARG A 4 -1.14 -17.45 -15.49
N ARG A 5 -0.80 -18.73 -15.26
CA ARG A 5 -0.86 -19.35 -13.93
C ARG A 5 0.11 -18.67 -12.96
N PHE A 6 1.32 -18.35 -13.41
CA PHE A 6 2.32 -17.64 -12.60
C PHE A 6 1.80 -16.28 -12.12
N TYR A 7 1.25 -15.45 -13.03
CA TYR A 7 0.70 -14.15 -12.65
C TYR A 7 -0.50 -14.26 -11.71
N LEU A 8 -1.41 -15.21 -11.95
CA LEU A 8 -2.57 -15.43 -11.08
C LEU A 8 -2.15 -15.85 -9.66
N VAL A 9 -1.20 -16.78 -9.56
CA VAL A 9 -0.66 -17.21 -8.26
C VAL A 9 0.06 -16.06 -7.57
N GLY A 10 0.88 -15.29 -8.28
CA GLY A 10 1.58 -14.12 -7.72
C GLY A 10 0.61 -13.06 -7.20
N ILE A 11 -0.45 -12.74 -7.94
CA ILE A 11 -1.48 -11.80 -7.49
C ILE A 11 -2.24 -12.35 -6.28
N ALA A 12 -2.58 -13.65 -6.28
CA ALA A 12 -3.25 -14.27 -5.13
C ALA A 12 -2.38 -14.18 -3.86
N ILE A 13 -1.09 -14.49 -3.97
CA ILE A 13 -0.13 -14.35 -2.86
C ILE A 13 -0.05 -12.90 -2.39
N ALA A 14 0.05 -11.94 -3.32
CA ALA A 14 0.11 -10.52 -2.97
C ALA A 14 -1.15 -10.05 -2.22
N LEU A 15 -2.34 -10.48 -2.65
CA LEU A 15 -3.60 -10.17 -1.96
C LEU A 15 -3.67 -10.78 -0.57
N VAL A 16 -3.20 -12.01 -0.39
CA VAL A 16 -3.13 -12.65 0.94
C VAL A 16 -2.16 -11.90 1.85
N ILE A 17 -1.00 -11.52 1.34
CA ILE A 17 -0.02 -10.76 2.13
C ILE A 17 -0.58 -9.39 2.52
N ALA A 18 -1.09 -8.64 1.54
CA ALA A 18 -1.58 -7.28 1.75
C ALA A 18 -2.85 -7.23 2.61
N GLY A 19 -3.76 -8.20 2.44
CA GLY A 19 -5.06 -8.20 3.10
C GLY A 19 -5.10 -8.94 4.44
N PHE A 20 -4.16 -9.85 4.73
CA PHE A 20 -4.18 -10.68 5.95
C PHE A 20 -2.88 -10.63 6.74
N LEU A 21 -1.72 -10.76 6.08
CA LEU A 21 -0.44 -10.82 6.80
C LEU A 21 0.03 -9.43 7.26
N SER A 22 -0.45 -8.36 6.62
CA SER A 22 -0.19 -6.97 7.03
C SER A 22 -0.65 -6.65 8.45
N PHE A 23 -1.62 -7.39 9.00
CA PHE A 23 -2.06 -7.22 10.40
C PHE A 23 -0.99 -7.59 11.43
N TYR A 24 -0.02 -8.40 11.03
CA TYR A 24 1.10 -8.78 11.86
C TYR A 24 2.34 -7.93 11.60
N ALA A 25 2.21 -6.88 10.78
CA ALA A 25 3.27 -5.90 10.63
C ALA A 25 3.56 -5.20 11.97
N SER A 26 4.83 -4.87 12.18
CA SER A 26 5.27 -4.21 13.41
C SER A 26 4.61 -2.84 13.55
N SER A 27 4.13 -2.53 14.75
CA SER A 27 3.60 -1.21 15.13
C SER A 27 4.67 -0.28 15.72
N SER A 28 5.95 -0.65 15.63
CA SER A 28 7.06 0.18 16.11
C SER A 28 7.27 1.41 15.22
N PRO A 29 7.76 2.53 15.79
CA PRO A 29 8.09 3.71 15.00
C PRO A 29 9.12 3.36 13.92
N ASP A 30 8.96 3.97 12.75
CA ASP A 30 9.91 3.79 11.66
C ASP A 30 11.26 4.45 11.98
N GLY A 31 12.25 4.27 11.12
CA GLY A 31 13.59 4.82 11.36
C GLY A 31 13.63 6.36 11.45
N LEU A 32 12.74 7.06 10.74
CA LEU A 32 12.71 8.52 10.74
C LEU A 32 12.04 9.03 12.02
N GLU A 33 10.89 8.47 12.38
CA GLU A 33 10.19 8.76 13.63
C GLU A 33 11.05 8.41 14.84
N LYS A 34 11.73 7.26 14.80
CA LYS A 34 12.59 6.83 15.90
C LYS A 34 13.72 7.82 16.15
N VAL A 35 14.39 8.28 15.08
CA VAL A 35 15.44 9.31 15.17
C VAL A 35 14.86 10.64 15.65
N ALA A 36 13.68 11.03 15.17
CA ALA A 36 13.01 12.27 15.57
C ALA A 36 12.58 12.27 17.04
N ILE A 37 12.14 11.11 17.57
CA ILE A 37 11.84 10.91 18.99
C ILE A 37 13.14 10.98 19.80
N ASP A 38 14.17 10.26 19.39
CA ASP A 38 15.43 10.18 20.13
C ASP A 38 16.15 11.55 20.21
N LEU A 39 15.99 12.39 19.18
CA LEU A 39 16.53 13.76 19.13
C LEU A 39 15.54 14.84 19.62
N GLY A 40 14.31 14.47 19.98
CA GLY A 40 13.33 15.37 20.58
C GLY A 40 12.70 16.40 19.64
N PHE A 41 12.61 16.11 18.33
CA PHE A 41 12.01 17.02 17.33
C PHE A 41 10.79 16.44 16.61
N ILE A 42 10.23 15.31 17.08
CA ILE A 42 9.05 14.69 16.45
C ILE A 42 7.88 15.68 16.25
N ASP A 43 7.68 16.63 17.17
CA ASP A 43 6.64 17.66 17.11
C ASP A 43 6.85 18.69 15.98
N SER A 44 8.03 18.72 15.36
CA SER A 44 8.31 19.54 14.18
C SER A 44 7.84 18.88 12.88
N ALA A 45 7.35 17.64 12.93
CA ALA A 45 6.75 16.98 11.78
C ALA A 45 5.57 17.79 11.25
N LYS A 46 5.56 18.02 9.95
CA LYS A 46 4.43 18.66 9.26
C LYS A 46 3.55 17.59 8.67
N GLU A 47 2.24 17.79 8.80
CA GLU A 47 1.28 16.97 8.08
C GLU A 47 1.55 17.03 6.58
N SER A 48 1.44 15.88 5.93
CA SER A 48 1.53 15.81 4.48
C SER A 48 0.34 16.53 3.84
N ALA A 49 0.51 17.01 2.61
CA ALA A 49 -0.59 17.64 1.85
C ALA A 49 -1.79 16.68 1.58
N VAL A 50 -1.62 15.39 1.88
CA VAL A 50 -2.61 14.32 1.71
C VAL A 50 -2.90 13.61 3.04
N ALA A 51 -2.60 14.25 4.18
CA ALA A 51 -2.88 13.71 5.51
C ALA A 51 -4.38 13.43 5.72
N ASP A 52 -5.26 14.25 5.14
CA ASP A 52 -6.71 14.04 5.17
C ASP A 52 -7.22 13.06 4.09
N SER A 53 -6.33 12.41 3.34
CA SER A 53 -6.76 11.51 2.27
C SER A 53 -7.38 10.23 2.83
N ALA A 54 -8.28 9.63 2.05
CA ALA A 54 -8.96 8.40 2.43
C ALA A 54 -8.03 7.19 2.64
N LEU A 55 -6.74 7.30 2.26
CA LEU A 55 -5.74 6.24 2.41
C LEU A 55 -4.51 6.70 3.23
N ALA A 56 -4.64 7.77 4.02
CA ALA A 56 -3.59 8.21 4.93
C ALA A 56 -3.30 7.15 6.01
N ASP A 57 -2.10 7.21 6.59
CA ASP A 57 -1.66 6.34 7.68
C ASP A 57 -1.85 4.84 7.45
N TYR A 58 -1.74 4.41 6.19
CA TYR A 58 -1.92 3.01 5.74
C TYR A 58 -3.33 2.44 5.98
N GLY A 59 -4.31 3.27 6.29
CA GLY A 59 -5.69 2.88 6.56
C GLY A 59 -6.67 3.25 5.44
N VAL A 60 -7.95 3.06 5.71
CA VAL A 60 -9.08 3.58 4.94
C VAL A 60 -9.94 4.45 5.88
N ALA A 61 -10.13 5.71 5.52
CA ALA A 61 -10.94 6.63 6.31
C ALA A 61 -12.38 6.11 6.48
N GLY A 62 -12.92 6.24 7.69
CA GLY A 62 -14.30 5.83 8.02
C GLY A 62 -14.46 4.36 8.44
N LEU A 63 -13.36 3.63 8.66
CA LEU A 63 -13.38 2.28 9.25
C LEU A 63 -12.81 2.30 10.67
N ASP A 64 -13.67 2.02 11.65
CA ASP A 64 -13.28 2.00 13.08
C ASP A 64 -12.38 0.80 13.43
N ASN A 65 -12.37 -0.24 12.59
CA ASN A 65 -11.56 -1.43 12.80
C ASN A 65 -10.23 -1.30 12.06
N GLU A 66 -9.18 -0.94 12.80
CA GLU A 66 -7.81 -0.76 12.30
C GLU A 66 -7.33 -1.93 11.42
N ARG A 67 -7.62 -3.17 11.84
CA ARG A 67 -7.23 -4.36 11.05
C ARG A 67 -7.98 -4.38 9.73
N LEU A 68 -9.29 -4.20 9.74
CA LEU A 68 -10.06 -4.18 8.50
C LEU A 68 -9.62 -3.03 7.57
N SER A 69 -9.34 -1.87 8.16
CA SER A 69 -8.86 -0.65 7.51
C SER A 69 -7.56 -0.90 6.74
N VAL A 70 -6.51 -1.35 7.43
CA VAL A 70 -5.19 -1.63 6.83
C VAL A 70 -5.26 -2.73 5.78
N GLY A 71 -6.06 -3.76 6.01
CA GLY A 71 -6.21 -4.88 5.06
C GLY A 71 -6.86 -4.44 3.76
N ILE A 72 -7.91 -3.62 3.84
CA ILE A 72 -8.58 -3.06 2.66
C ILE A 72 -7.65 -2.08 1.93
N ALA A 73 -6.93 -1.22 2.66
CA ALA A 73 -5.93 -0.32 2.06
C ALA A 73 -4.87 -1.10 1.27
N GLY A 74 -4.37 -2.20 1.83
CA GLY A 74 -3.44 -3.10 1.16
C GLY A 74 -4.01 -3.72 -0.13
N VAL A 75 -5.25 -4.22 -0.09
CA VAL A 75 -5.92 -4.78 -1.28
C VAL A 75 -6.13 -3.72 -2.36
N ILE A 76 -6.56 -2.52 -1.97
CA ILE A 76 -6.71 -1.38 -2.89
C ILE A 76 -5.36 -1.07 -3.55
N GLY A 77 -4.27 -1.04 -2.78
CA GLY A 77 -2.92 -0.81 -3.30
C GLY A 77 -2.48 -1.84 -4.34
N VAL A 78 -2.75 -3.13 -4.11
CA VAL A 78 -2.45 -4.21 -5.07
C VAL A 78 -3.23 -4.02 -6.37
N ILE A 79 -4.53 -3.74 -6.27
CA ILE A 79 -5.40 -3.54 -7.45
C ILE A 79 -4.96 -2.30 -8.23
N ALA A 80 -4.75 -1.18 -7.56
CA ALA A 80 -4.35 0.08 -8.19
C ALA A 80 -3.01 -0.07 -8.93
N THR A 81 -2.01 -0.68 -8.30
CA THR A 81 -0.71 -0.94 -8.93
C THR A 81 -0.84 -1.85 -10.15
N GLY A 82 -1.66 -2.91 -10.05
CA GLY A 82 -1.94 -3.80 -11.17
C GLY A 82 -2.60 -3.09 -12.36
N LEU A 83 -3.57 -2.21 -12.09
CA LEU A 83 -4.24 -1.41 -13.12
C LEU A 83 -3.28 -0.44 -13.81
N VAL A 84 -2.44 0.26 -13.04
CA VAL A 84 -1.40 1.16 -13.57
C VAL A 84 -0.44 0.39 -14.47
N MET A 85 0.04 -0.77 -14.04
CA MET A 85 0.92 -1.61 -14.84
C MET A 85 0.28 -2.02 -16.17
N VAL A 86 -0.97 -2.50 -16.15
CA VAL A 86 -1.71 -2.88 -17.36
C VAL A 86 -1.90 -1.69 -18.30
N LEU A 87 -2.20 -0.51 -17.76
CA LEU A 87 -2.35 0.71 -18.54
C LEU A 87 -1.03 1.11 -19.22
N LEU A 88 0.08 1.13 -18.47
CA LEU A 88 1.40 1.46 -19.00
C LEU A 88 1.82 0.49 -20.12
N ILE A 89 1.64 -0.82 -19.92
CA ILE A 89 1.95 -1.83 -20.93
C ILE A 89 1.14 -1.58 -22.21
N ARG A 90 -0.16 -1.25 -22.07
CA ARG A 90 -1.02 -0.96 -23.23
C ARG A 90 -0.60 0.32 -23.95
N LEU A 91 -0.30 1.39 -23.22
CA LEU A 91 0.09 2.67 -23.81
C LEU A 91 1.43 2.59 -24.53
N ILE A 92 2.43 1.92 -23.93
CA ILE A 92 3.75 1.74 -24.53
C ILE A 92 3.67 0.77 -25.71
N GLY A 93 2.92 -0.33 -25.58
CA GLY A 93 2.74 -1.32 -26.64
C GLY A 93 2.02 -0.75 -27.87
N LYS A 94 1.06 0.17 -27.67
CA LYS A 94 0.32 0.83 -28.77
C LYS A 94 1.20 1.73 -29.64
N LYS A 95 2.31 2.25 -29.11
CA LYS A 95 3.23 3.15 -29.85
C LYS A 95 4.17 2.40 -30.81
N ARG A 96 4.23 1.07 -30.71
CA ARG A 96 5.17 0.22 -31.46
C ARG A 96 4.51 -0.58 -32.60
N ASN A 97 3.18 -0.47 -32.73
CA ASN A 97 2.39 -0.94 -33.87
C ASN A 97 1.96 0.25 -34.71
#